data_AF-A0A4Q0NXL5-F1
#
_entry.id   AF-A0A4Q0NXL5-F1
#
_cell.length_a   1.000
_cell.length_b   1.000
_cell.length_c   1.000
_cell.angle_alpha   90.00
_cell.angle_beta   90.00
_cell.angle_gamma   90.00
#
_symmetry.space_group_name_H-M   'P 1'
#
loop_
_entity.id
_entity.type
_entity.pdbx_description
1 polymer ?
#
loop_
_entity_poly.entity_id
_entity_poly.type
_entity_poly.pdbx_seq_one_letter_code
_entity_poly.pdbx_strand_id
1 'polypeptide(L)'
;MLRLYTPIKHDIFTLHTLLEKVVCDVWCTANTDSCDGKLEKAFKNIYNYSYKSTPKVKKTLKDEVERIYEKFKNFNQHQKNLIKASFKVSNSIEELCKGTILSYNKELPLDVHNDIKDLFKWCYENLLEKGKVAGDKMEYYNQLIKHPDNDYNVCPCCGLIDIESSESICREDYDHYLPKSNYPFASVNFLNLIPICKKCNQDRKKAKDPIEKGRVAFYPFSSERHNIEINLNYIADINKTDKELNFQDLNIILSGQKDKIETWDWLFDIVTRYEDNVKTFSKRFLKEIKRRHDRFQKFDSSWTYLNTLNELIDDYQYDYYDEKKFLKIAFLKAIKNDSKFKAVYE
;
A
#
# COMPACT_ATOMS: atom_id res chain seq x y z
N MET A 1 2.68 10.87 -5.73
CA MET A 1 1.30 11.16 -5.30
C MET A 1 0.61 9.85 -4.92
N LEU A 2 -0.27 9.85 -3.92
CA LEU A 2 -1.08 8.68 -3.57
C LEU A 2 -2.01 8.31 -4.73
N ARG A 3 -2.18 7.01 -4.97
CA ARG A 3 -3.19 6.37 -5.81
C ARG A 3 -3.69 5.12 -5.09
N LEU A 4 -4.93 4.72 -5.36
CA LEU A 4 -5.57 3.54 -4.77
C LEU A 4 -5.88 2.54 -5.88
N TYR A 5 -5.57 1.27 -5.66
CA TYR A 5 -5.84 0.22 -6.62
C TYR A 5 -7.35 -0.05 -6.71
N THR A 6 -7.83 -0.25 -7.94
CA THR A 6 -9.09 -0.92 -8.21
C THR A 6 -8.91 -2.42 -8.00
N PRO A 7 -9.68 -3.07 -7.10
CA PRO A 7 -9.58 -4.50 -6.88
C PRO A 7 -10.05 -5.29 -8.11
N ILE A 8 -9.43 -6.44 -8.35
CA ILE A 8 -9.77 -7.34 -9.46
C ILE A 8 -10.31 -8.68 -8.95
N LYS A 9 -11.02 -9.42 -9.80
CA LYS A 9 -11.38 -10.81 -9.54
C LYS A 9 -10.19 -11.70 -9.92
N HIS A 10 -9.82 -12.63 -9.04
CA HIS A 10 -8.70 -13.54 -9.27
C HIS A 10 -8.78 -14.78 -8.36
N ASP A 11 -8.20 -15.91 -8.77
CA ASP A 11 -8.26 -17.14 -7.98
C ASP A 11 -7.43 -17.09 -6.68
N ILE A 12 -6.53 -16.10 -6.56
CA ILE A 12 -5.68 -15.89 -5.37
C ILE A 12 -6.50 -15.66 -4.08
N PHE A 13 -7.74 -15.18 -4.20
CA PHE A 13 -8.66 -14.99 -3.06
C PHE A 13 -9.24 -16.31 -2.51
N THR A 14 -9.08 -17.42 -3.25
CA THR A 14 -9.65 -18.73 -2.88
C THR A 14 -9.08 -19.25 -1.57
N LEU A 15 -7.76 -19.16 -1.35
CA LEU A 15 -7.17 -19.68 -0.12
C LEU A 15 -7.71 -18.96 1.13
N HIS A 16 -7.91 -17.65 1.05
CA HIS A 16 -8.50 -16.88 2.15
C HIS A 16 -9.92 -17.37 2.47
N THR A 17 -10.74 -17.59 1.44
CA THR A 17 -12.12 -18.12 1.58
C THR A 17 -12.13 -19.52 2.20
N LEU A 18 -11.20 -20.39 1.80
CA LEU A 18 -11.11 -21.74 2.38
C LEU A 18 -10.67 -21.68 3.86
N LEU A 19 -9.71 -20.82 4.20
CA LEU A 19 -9.26 -20.62 5.57
C LEU A 19 -10.34 -19.98 6.45
N GLU A 20 -11.17 -19.09 5.90
CA GLU A 20 -12.36 -18.59 6.59
C GLU A 20 -13.26 -19.75 7.02
N LYS A 21 -13.61 -20.65 6.11
CA LYS A 21 -14.46 -21.82 6.43
C LYS A 21 -13.82 -22.74 7.46
N VAL A 22 -12.51 -22.96 7.37
CA VAL A 22 -11.75 -23.73 8.39
C VAL A 22 -11.89 -23.09 9.77
N VAL A 23 -11.69 -21.78 9.88
CA VAL A 23 -11.79 -21.08 11.17
C VAL A 23 -13.25 -21.03 11.66
N CYS A 24 -14.14 -20.51 10.83
CA CYS A 24 -15.50 -20.10 11.20
C CYS A 24 -16.50 -21.27 11.28
N ASP A 25 -16.33 -22.28 10.45
CA ASP A 25 -17.34 -23.33 10.25
C ASP A 25 -16.82 -24.72 10.66
N VAL A 26 -15.49 -24.90 10.81
CA VAL A 26 -14.88 -26.14 11.30
C VAL A 26 -14.33 -26.00 12.72
N TRP A 27 -13.35 -25.11 12.95
CA TRP A 27 -12.76 -24.95 14.28
C TRP A 27 -13.77 -24.35 15.28
N CYS A 28 -14.46 -23.26 14.91
CA CYS A 28 -15.46 -22.65 15.80
C CYS A 28 -16.72 -23.53 16.01
N THR A 29 -16.84 -24.67 15.34
CA THR A 29 -17.91 -25.67 15.53
C THR A 29 -17.36 -27.01 16.06
N ALA A 30 -16.11 -27.01 16.56
CA ALA A 30 -15.45 -28.21 17.04
C ALA A 30 -16.28 -28.90 18.13
N ASN A 31 -16.46 -30.21 17.95
CA ASN A 31 -17.20 -31.12 18.80
C ASN A 31 -16.38 -32.42 18.96
N THR A 32 -16.96 -33.48 19.51
CA THR A 32 -16.25 -34.76 19.72
C THR A 32 -15.79 -35.44 18.42
N ASP A 33 -16.44 -35.16 17.30
CA ASP A 33 -16.18 -35.81 16.00
C ASP A 33 -14.91 -35.28 15.34
N SER A 34 -14.36 -36.05 14.41
CA SER A 34 -13.24 -35.62 13.55
C SER A 34 -13.64 -34.42 12.67
N CYS A 35 -12.69 -33.52 12.43
CA CYS A 35 -12.89 -32.40 11.51
C CYS A 35 -12.79 -32.79 10.03
N ASP A 36 -12.24 -33.97 9.69
CA ASP A 36 -12.02 -34.34 8.28
C ASP A 36 -13.33 -34.32 7.49
N GLY A 37 -14.42 -34.86 8.03
CA GLY A 37 -15.74 -34.85 7.38
C GLY A 37 -16.37 -33.46 7.21
N LYS A 38 -15.86 -32.45 7.91
CA LYS A 38 -16.41 -31.08 7.93
C LYS A 38 -15.73 -30.15 6.92
N LEU A 39 -14.65 -30.60 6.29
CA LEU A 39 -13.83 -29.75 5.41
C LEU A 39 -14.20 -29.92 3.95
N GLU A 40 -14.20 -28.79 3.23
CA GLU A 40 -14.50 -28.78 1.81
C GLU A 40 -13.46 -29.53 0.98
N LYS A 41 -13.92 -30.17 -0.10
CA LYS A 41 -13.06 -30.92 -1.03
C LYS A 41 -11.89 -30.07 -1.57
N ALA A 42 -12.14 -28.80 -1.85
CA ALA A 42 -11.10 -27.88 -2.31
C ALA A 42 -9.97 -27.69 -1.29
N PHE A 43 -10.28 -27.59 0.01
CA PHE A 43 -9.26 -27.52 1.07
C PHE A 43 -8.57 -28.88 1.27
N LYS A 44 -9.30 -29.99 1.14
CA LYS A 44 -8.69 -31.34 1.17
C LYS A 44 -7.68 -31.58 0.05
N ASN A 45 -7.80 -30.90 -1.08
CA ASN A 45 -6.82 -31.02 -2.18
C ASN A 45 -5.43 -30.50 -1.79
N ILE A 46 -5.33 -29.64 -0.77
CA ILE A 46 -4.08 -29.02 -0.30
C ILE A 46 -3.59 -29.56 1.05
N TYR A 47 -4.33 -30.50 1.68
CA TYR A 47 -4.05 -31.12 2.98
C TYR A 47 -2.64 -31.69 3.15
N ASN A 48 -2.16 -32.37 2.10
CA ASN A 48 -0.95 -33.18 2.17
C ASN A 48 0.33 -32.37 1.92
N TYR A 49 0.23 -31.04 1.76
CA TYR A 49 1.41 -30.20 1.68
C TYR A 49 2.16 -30.20 3.02
N SER A 50 3.48 -30.38 2.94
CA SER A 50 4.36 -30.41 4.11
C SER A 50 4.37 -29.08 4.85
N TYR A 51 3.95 -29.08 6.11
CA TYR A 51 4.02 -27.96 7.02
C TYR A 51 5.40 -27.89 7.66
N LYS A 52 6.06 -26.73 7.57
CA LYS A 52 7.41 -26.52 8.15
C LYS A 52 7.27 -26.25 9.64
N SER A 53 7.30 -27.31 10.44
CA SER A 53 7.40 -27.18 11.91
C SER A 53 8.84 -26.98 12.37
N THR A 54 9.02 -26.31 13.51
CA THR A 54 10.30 -26.20 14.23
C THR A 54 10.15 -26.83 15.60
N PRO A 55 10.94 -27.87 15.97
CA PRO A 55 11.96 -28.58 15.17
C PRO A 55 11.37 -29.27 13.94
N LYS A 56 12.21 -29.58 12.93
CA LYS A 56 11.82 -30.16 11.63
C LYS A 56 11.25 -31.58 11.75
N VAL A 57 10.03 -31.69 12.27
CA VAL A 57 9.22 -32.89 12.23
C VAL A 57 8.41 -32.86 10.94
N LYS A 58 8.31 -34.00 10.24
CA LYS A 58 7.46 -34.14 9.06
C LYS A 58 6.01 -33.98 9.50
N LYS A 59 5.47 -32.77 9.33
CA LYS A 59 4.07 -32.44 9.52
C LYS A 59 3.47 -32.01 8.18
N THR A 60 2.15 -32.08 8.08
CA THR A 60 1.35 -31.67 6.94
C THR A 60 0.38 -30.56 7.37
N LEU A 61 -0.24 -29.88 6.41
CA LEU A 61 -1.32 -28.95 6.70
C LEU A 61 -2.47 -29.65 7.45
N LYS A 62 -2.76 -30.91 7.09
CA LYS A 62 -3.72 -31.75 7.81
C LYS A 62 -3.38 -31.85 9.30
N ASP A 63 -2.15 -32.23 9.64
CA ASP A 63 -1.74 -32.41 11.04
C ASP A 63 -1.93 -31.13 11.86
N GLU A 64 -1.67 -29.97 11.26
CA GLU A 64 -1.81 -28.69 11.93
C GLU A 64 -3.28 -28.28 12.10
N VAL A 65 -4.11 -28.51 11.08
CA VAL A 65 -5.56 -28.24 11.13
C VAL A 65 -6.26 -29.10 12.16
N GLU A 66 -5.92 -30.40 12.22
CA GLU A 66 -6.47 -31.33 13.21
C GLU A 66 -6.00 -30.98 14.62
N ARG A 67 -4.71 -30.66 14.80
CA ARG A 67 -4.17 -30.21 16.10
C ARG A 67 -4.89 -28.97 16.63
N ILE A 68 -5.11 -27.96 15.79
CA ILE A 68 -5.83 -26.75 16.20
C ILE A 68 -7.30 -27.07 16.50
N TYR A 69 -7.94 -27.91 15.68
CA TYR A 69 -9.31 -28.34 15.93
C TYR A 69 -9.49 -29.02 17.31
N GLU A 70 -8.57 -29.91 17.71
CA GLU A 70 -8.59 -30.53 19.04
C GLU A 70 -8.52 -29.49 20.18
N LYS A 71 -7.73 -28.40 20.01
CA LYS A 71 -7.72 -27.30 20.99
C LYS A 71 -9.08 -26.61 21.07
N PHE A 72 -9.74 -26.37 19.94
CA PHE A 72 -11.05 -25.73 19.88
C PHE A 72 -12.17 -26.56 20.50
N LYS A 73 -12.03 -27.89 20.63
CA LYS A 73 -13.00 -28.72 21.37
C LYS A 73 -13.14 -28.29 22.83
N ASN A 74 -12.07 -27.77 23.42
CA ASN A 74 -12.03 -27.33 24.82
C ASN A 74 -12.59 -25.91 25.02
N PHE A 75 -12.94 -25.20 23.94
CA PHE A 75 -13.52 -23.86 24.04
C PHE A 75 -15.03 -23.89 24.20
N ASN A 76 -15.51 -23.01 25.09
CA ASN A 76 -16.93 -22.76 25.22
C ASN A 76 -17.46 -21.96 24.01
N GLN A 77 -18.79 -21.89 23.88
CA GLN A 77 -19.42 -21.23 22.75
C GLN A 77 -19.08 -19.73 22.67
N HIS A 78 -18.89 -19.07 23.80
CA HIS A 78 -18.54 -17.65 23.83
C HIS A 78 -17.15 -17.40 23.23
N GLN A 79 -16.15 -18.20 23.59
CA GLN A 79 -14.80 -18.13 23.01
C GLN A 79 -14.81 -18.42 21.50
N LYS A 80 -15.57 -19.42 21.06
CA LYS A 80 -15.73 -19.75 19.62
C LYS A 80 -16.37 -18.58 18.85
N ASN A 81 -17.41 -17.95 19.42
CA ASN A 81 -18.05 -16.79 18.82
C ASN A 81 -17.11 -15.57 18.75
N LEU A 82 -16.31 -15.35 19.79
CA LEU A 82 -15.30 -14.30 19.82
C LEU A 82 -14.26 -14.51 18.70
N ILE A 83 -13.72 -15.73 18.55
CA ILE A 83 -12.75 -16.05 17.49
C ILE A 83 -13.35 -15.82 16.10
N LYS A 84 -14.61 -16.25 15.87
CA LYS A 84 -15.34 -16.02 14.62
C LYS A 84 -15.52 -14.53 14.33
N ALA A 85 -15.83 -13.73 15.35
CA ALA A 85 -15.92 -12.27 15.24
C ALA A 85 -14.55 -11.63 14.95
N SER A 86 -13.49 -12.07 15.64
CA SER A 86 -12.12 -11.58 15.40
C SER A 86 -11.62 -11.88 13.99
N PHE A 87 -11.97 -13.04 13.42
CA PHE A 87 -11.66 -13.36 12.02
C PHE A 87 -12.30 -12.36 11.07
N LYS A 88 -13.62 -12.12 11.24
CA LYS A 88 -14.37 -11.20 10.38
C LYS A 88 -13.83 -9.78 10.48
N VAL A 89 -13.69 -9.26 11.71
CA VAL A 89 -13.21 -7.90 11.95
C VAL A 89 -11.79 -7.71 11.42
N SER A 90 -10.88 -8.67 11.64
CA SER A 90 -9.52 -8.59 11.11
C SER A 90 -9.45 -8.51 9.59
N ASN A 91 -10.50 -8.95 8.88
CA ASN A 91 -10.57 -8.95 7.42
C ASN A 91 -11.45 -7.84 6.84
N SER A 92 -12.13 -7.05 7.68
CA SER A 92 -12.82 -5.81 7.31
C SER A 92 -11.82 -4.65 7.23
N ILE A 93 -10.88 -4.76 6.28
CA ILE A 93 -9.70 -3.88 6.20
C ILE A 93 -10.11 -2.42 5.99
N GLU A 94 -11.08 -2.16 5.12
CA GLU A 94 -11.52 -0.80 4.81
C GLU A 94 -12.17 -0.13 6.02
N GLU A 95 -13.03 -0.86 6.73
CA GLU A 95 -13.75 -0.42 7.92
C GLU A 95 -12.80 -0.16 9.08
N LEU A 96 -11.79 -1.02 9.25
CA LEU A 96 -10.68 -0.79 10.17
C LEU A 96 -9.93 0.50 9.83
N CYS A 97 -9.59 0.73 8.55
CA CYS A 97 -8.93 1.96 8.11
C CYS A 97 -9.78 3.22 8.29
N LYS A 98 -11.11 3.08 8.18
CA LYS A 98 -12.08 4.16 8.44
C LYS A 98 -12.28 4.43 9.93
N GLY A 99 -11.83 3.52 10.81
CA GLY A 99 -12.06 3.61 12.25
C GLY A 99 -13.52 3.37 12.65
N THR A 100 -14.34 2.76 11.78
CA THR A 100 -15.76 2.48 12.06
C THR A 100 -15.96 1.25 12.93
N ILE A 101 -14.94 0.38 13.01
CA ILE A 101 -14.90 -0.79 13.88
C ILE A 101 -13.58 -0.83 14.66
N LEU A 102 -13.62 -1.35 15.88
CA LEU A 102 -12.44 -1.55 16.71
C LEU A 102 -11.81 -2.92 16.44
N SER A 103 -10.47 -2.97 16.45
CA SER A 103 -9.74 -4.24 16.35
C SER A 103 -9.82 -5.04 17.66
N TYR A 104 -10.24 -6.31 17.57
CA TYR A 104 -10.40 -7.22 18.72
C TYR A 104 -9.20 -8.15 18.96
N ASN A 105 -8.06 -7.93 18.30
CA ASN A 105 -6.97 -8.93 18.28
C ASN A 105 -6.32 -9.21 19.65
N LYS A 106 -6.63 -8.42 20.68
CA LYS A 106 -6.11 -8.60 22.04
C LYS A 106 -6.93 -9.58 22.90
N GLU A 107 -8.10 -10.03 22.44
CA GLU A 107 -9.02 -10.83 23.27
C GLU A 107 -8.90 -12.35 23.04
N LEU A 108 -8.07 -12.79 22.09
CA LEU A 108 -7.85 -14.20 21.80
C LEU A 108 -6.93 -14.87 22.83
N PRO A 109 -7.19 -16.12 23.25
CA PRO A 109 -6.23 -16.90 24.04
C PRO A 109 -4.86 -16.95 23.33
N LEU A 110 -3.79 -16.63 24.06
CA LEU A 110 -2.46 -16.42 23.49
C LEU A 110 -1.97 -17.60 22.64
N ASP A 111 -2.20 -18.83 23.10
CA ASP A 111 -1.80 -20.05 22.39
C ASP A 111 -2.52 -20.21 21.04
N VAL A 112 -3.79 -19.82 20.98
CA VAL A 112 -4.60 -19.86 19.75
C VAL A 112 -4.13 -18.79 18.78
N HIS A 113 -3.89 -17.58 19.29
CA HIS A 113 -3.35 -16.49 18.49
C HIS A 113 -2.02 -16.89 17.85
N ASN A 114 -1.12 -17.53 18.60
CA ASN A 114 0.18 -17.99 18.10
C ASN A 114 0.04 -19.10 17.06
N ASP A 115 -0.79 -20.11 17.32
CA ASP A 115 -1.06 -21.19 16.36
C ASP A 115 -1.61 -20.65 15.02
N ILE A 116 -2.59 -19.75 15.09
CA ILE A 116 -3.19 -19.12 13.91
C ILE A 116 -2.18 -18.26 13.18
N LYS A 117 -1.40 -17.47 13.92
CA LYS A 117 -0.35 -16.62 13.35
C LYS A 117 0.69 -17.42 12.59
N ASP A 118 1.18 -18.51 13.17
CA ASP A 118 2.19 -19.36 12.54
C ASP A 118 1.62 -20.06 11.31
N LEU A 119 0.40 -20.59 11.39
CA LEU A 119 -0.26 -21.22 10.24
C LEU A 119 -0.51 -20.23 9.11
N PHE A 120 -1.13 -19.08 9.38
CA PHE A 120 -1.48 -18.10 8.34
C PHE A 120 -0.24 -17.47 7.71
N LYS A 121 0.82 -17.25 8.51
CA LYS A 121 2.13 -16.85 7.98
C LYS A 121 2.69 -17.91 7.05
N TRP A 122 2.67 -19.19 7.45
CA TRP A 122 3.14 -20.28 6.59
C TRP A 122 2.30 -20.39 5.31
N CYS A 123 0.97 -20.23 5.40
CA CYS A 123 0.08 -20.21 4.25
C CYS A 123 0.49 -19.13 3.23
N TYR A 124 0.73 -17.91 3.70
CA TYR A 124 1.18 -16.82 2.84
C TYR A 124 2.59 -17.05 2.26
N GLU A 125 3.56 -17.42 3.08
CA GLU A 125 4.98 -17.46 2.70
C GLU A 125 5.38 -18.74 1.94
N ASN A 126 4.64 -19.84 2.11
CA ASN A 126 5.04 -21.14 1.57
C ASN A 126 3.92 -21.84 0.79
N LEU A 127 2.69 -21.82 1.29
CA LEU A 127 1.59 -22.58 0.67
C LEU A 127 1.16 -21.95 -0.66
N LEU A 128 1.01 -20.63 -0.72
CA LEU A 128 0.66 -19.92 -1.97
C LEU A 128 1.67 -20.12 -3.11
N GLU A 129 2.90 -20.56 -2.81
CA GLU A 129 3.92 -20.89 -3.81
C GLU A 129 3.81 -22.35 -4.31
N LYS A 130 2.72 -23.05 -4.00
CA LYS A 130 2.53 -24.48 -4.35
C LYS A 130 1.49 -24.65 -5.46
N GLY A 131 1.83 -25.41 -6.48
CA GLY A 131 1.03 -25.51 -7.70
C GLY A 131 -0.40 -26.11 -7.61
N LYS A 132 -0.83 -26.68 -6.47
CA LYS A 132 -2.25 -27.09 -6.28
C LYS A 132 -3.07 -26.05 -5.52
N VAL A 133 -2.45 -24.98 -5.05
CA VAL A 133 -3.14 -23.87 -4.39
C VAL A 133 -3.64 -22.94 -5.47
N ALA A 134 -4.91 -22.55 -5.39
CA ALA A 134 -5.54 -21.72 -6.40
C ALA A 134 -4.97 -20.29 -6.36
N GLY A 135 -4.70 -19.75 -7.56
CA GLY A 135 -4.12 -18.44 -7.78
C GLY A 135 -2.60 -18.40 -7.65
N ASP A 136 -1.96 -17.63 -8.53
CA ASP A 136 -0.53 -17.35 -8.50
C ASP A 136 -0.27 -15.86 -8.18
N LYS A 137 0.80 -15.59 -7.40
CA LYS A 137 1.13 -14.22 -6.97
C LYS A 137 1.68 -13.36 -8.09
N MET A 138 2.39 -13.94 -9.05
CA MET A 138 2.88 -13.22 -10.23
C MET A 138 1.73 -12.95 -11.19
N GLU A 139 0.88 -13.94 -11.43
CA GLU A 139 -0.32 -13.79 -12.24
C GLU A 139 -1.24 -12.69 -11.68
N TYR A 140 -1.52 -12.72 -10.37
CA TYR A 140 -2.30 -11.68 -9.72
C TYR A 140 -1.66 -10.30 -9.87
N TYR A 141 -0.35 -10.19 -9.66
CA TYR A 141 0.39 -8.94 -9.82
C TYR A 141 0.16 -8.38 -11.23
N ASN A 142 0.45 -9.20 -12.24
CA ASN A 142 0.35 -8.83 -13.65
C ASN A 142 -1.06 -8.41 -14.04
N GLN A 143 -2.08 -9.15 -13.61
CA GLN A 143 -3.48 -8.77 -13.87
C GLN A 143 -3.88 -7.48 -13.13
N LEU A 144 -3.41 -7.30 -11.90
CA LEU A 144 -3.73 -6.13 -11.08
C LEU A 144 -3.18 -4.85 -11.70
N ILE A 145 -1.92 -4.84 -12.14
CA ILE A 145 -1.30 -3.65 -12.72
C ILE A 145 -1.68 -3.41 -14.19
N LYS A 146 -2.06 -4.46 -14.94
CA LYS A 146 -2.62 -4.32 -16.31
C LYS A 146 -4.05 -3.79 -16.32
N HIS A 147 -4.73 -3.80 -15.17
CA HIS A 147 -6.10 -3.30 -15.11
C HIS A 147 -6.14 -1.82 -15.53
N PRO A 148 -7.07 -1.38 -16.40
CA PRO A 148 -7.07 -0.03 -16.94
C PRO A 148 -7.06 1.09 -15.88
N ASP A 149 -7.73 0.87 -14.75
CA ASP A 149 -7.76 1.82 -13.63
C ASP A 149 -6.50 1.78 -12.73
N ASN A 150 -5.60 0.83 -12.98
CA ASN A 150 -4.40 0.55 -12.20
C ASN A 150 -3.09 0.66 -13.02
N ASP A 151 -3.15 1.27 -14.20
CA ASP A 151 -2.00 1.42 -15.10
C ASP A 151 -0.95 2.36 -14.50
N TYR A 152 -0.21 1.83 -13.52
CA TYR A 152 0.70 2.55 -12.66
C TYR A 152 2.12 2.15 -13.02
N ASN A 153 2.87 3.07 -13.61
CA ASN A 153 4.31 2.95 -13.82
C ASN A 153 5.15 3.27 -12.56
N VAL A 154 4.56 4.00 -11.60
CA VAL A 154 5.19 4.40 -10.33
C VAL A 154 4.36 3.93 -9.14
N CYS A 155 5.04 3.61 -8.05
CA CYS A 155 4.47 3.12 -6.80
C CYS A 155 3.26 3.94 -6.37
N PRO A 156 2.06 3.36 -6.23
CA PRO A 156 0.84 4.11 -5.93
C PRO A 156 0.85 4.73 -4.53
N CYS A 157 1.66 4.21 -3.62
CA CYS A 157 1.79 4.78 -2.29
C CYS A 157 2.54 6.13 -2.29
N CYS A 158 3.67 6.24 -3.00
CA CYS A 158 4.50 7.46 -2.96
C CYS A 158 4.51 8.26 -4.27
N GLY A 159 4.29 7.60 -5.40
CA GLY A 159 4.46 8.12 -6.77
C GLY A 159 5.87 8.60 -7.08
N LEU A 160 6.91 8.05 -6.44
CA LEU A 160 8.30 8.50 -6.63
C LEU A 160 9.22 7.46 -7.27
N ILE A 161 8.91 6.18 -7.12
CA ILE A 161 9.76 5.05 -7.49
C ILE A 161 8.95 4.20 -8.45
N ASP A 162 9.56 3.84 -9.56
CA ASP A 162 8.96 2.97 -10.57
C ASP A 162 8.62 1.62 -9.95
N ILE A 163 7.58 0.97 -10.49
CA ILE A 163 7.24 -0.41 -10.14
C ILE A 163 7.44 -1.32 -11.34
N GLU A 164 7.58 -2.61 -11.09
CA GLU A 164 7.76 -3.61 -12.14
C GLU A 164 6.57 -3.61 -13.09
N SER A 165 6.84 -3.61 -14.40
CA SER A 165 5.79 -3.80 -15.39
C SER A 165 5.29 -5.25 -15.36
N SER A 166 4.12 -5.47 -15.94
CA SER A 166 3.52 -6.81 -16.01
C SER A 166 4.22 -7.78 -16.95
N GLU A 167 5.16 -7.28 -17.75
CA GLU A 167 6.03 -8.07 -18.62
C GLU A 167 7.35 -8.44 -17.92
N SER A 168 7.59 -7.91 -16.71
CA SER A 168 8.76 -8.24 -15.92
C SER A 168 8.66 -9.68 -15.39
N ILE A 169 9.81 -10.33 -15.26
CA ILE A 169 9.93 -11.60 -14.53
C ILE A 169 9.94 -11.37 -13.01
N CYS A 170 10.00 -10.11 -12.58
CA CYS A 170 9.99 -9.66 -11.21
C CYS A 170 8.66 -8.98 -10.88
N ARG A 171 8.35 -8.90 -9.60
CA ARG A 171 7.25 -8.10 -9.06
C ARG A 171 7.64 -7.51 -7.71
N GLU A 172 6.89 -6.52 -7.29
CA GLU A 172 6.94 -5.96 -5.95
C GLU A 172 6.56 -7.03 -4.93
N ASP A 173 7.15 -6.89 -3.73
CA ASP A 173 6.63 -7.56 -2.55
C ASP A 173 5.25 -7.00 -2.21
N TYR A 174 4.33 -7.87 -1.83
CA TYR A 174 3.05 -7.45 -1.27
C TYR A 174 3.25 -7.00 0.17
N ASP A 175 3.03 -5.72 0.41
CA ASP A 175 2.95 -5.15 1.76
C ASP A 175 1.67 -5.62 2.45
N HIS A 176 1.80 -6.14 3.67
CA HIS A 176 0.68 -6.36 4.57
C HIS A 176 0.24 -5.02 5.16
N TYR A 177 -0.78 -4.38 4.58
CA TYR A 177 -1.19 -3.04 4.97
C TYR A 177 -1.44 -2.95 6.47
N LEU A 178 -2.32 -3.81 6.96
CA LEU A 178 -2.40 -4.19 8.36
C LEU A 178 -1.37 -5.30 8.61
N PRO A 179 -0.41 -5.08 9.54
CA PRO A 179 0.75 -5.97 9.67
C PRO A 179 0.33 -7.36 10.17
N LYS A 180 0.81 -8.41 9.48
CA LYS A 180 0.56 -9.82 9.84
C LYS A 180 0.95 -10.19 11.28
N SER A 181 1.83 -9.41 11.92
CA SER A 181 2.20 -9.62 13.34
C SER A 181 1.03 -9.39 14.29
N ASN A 182 0.13 -8.46 13.92
CA ASN A 182 -1.00 -8.00 14.72
C ASN A 182 -2.34 -8.49 14.15
N TYR A 183 -2.41 -8.76 12.85
CA TYR A 183 -3.62 -9.21 12.14
C TYR A 183 -3.36 -10.54 11.42
N PRO A 184 -3.11 -11.63 12.16
CA PRO A 184 -2.74 -12.91 11.54
C PRO A 184 -3.82 -13.44 10.58
N PHE A 185 -5.11 -13.24 10.90
CA PHE A 185 -6.23 -13.64 10.04
C PHE A 185 -6.26 -12.94 8.67
N ALA A 186 -5.63 -11.77 8.55
CA ALA A 186 -5.54 -11.01 7.32
C ALA A 186 -4.27 -11.30 6.50
N SER A 187 -3.44 -12.25 6.94
CA SER A 187 -2.11 -12.50 6.32
C SER A 187 -2.20 -13.01 4.88
N VAL A 188 -3.29 -13.69 4.53
CA VAL A 188 -3.56 -14.25 3.20
C VAL A 188 -4.68 -13.51 2.46
N ASN A 189 -5.21 -12.44 3.05
CA ASN A 189 -6.27 -11.65 2.43
C ASN A 189 -5.64 -10.70 1.42
N PHE A 190 -5.89 -10.91 0.13
CA PHE A 190 -5.31 -10.06 -0.93
C PHE A 190 -5.90 -8.64 -0.99
N LEU A 191 -6.96 -8.36 -0.23
CA LEU A 191 -7.45 -7.01 0.06
C LEU A 191 -6.63 -6.31 1.16
N ASN A 192 -5.71 -7.01 1.82
CA ASN A 192 -4.72 -6.49 2.78
C ASN A 192 -3.27 -6.54 2.23
N LEU A 193 -3.07 -7.10 1.04
CA LEU A 193 -1.75 -7.35 0.43
C LEU A 193 -1.58 -6.48 -0.80
N ILE A 194 -0.72 -5.46 -0.71
CA ILE A 194 -0.65 -4.43 -1.75
C ILE A 194 0.74 -4.39 -2.35
N PRO A 195 0.88 -4.46 -3.68
CA PRO A 195 2.17 -4.22 -4.32
C PRO A 195 2.57 -2.75 -4.14
N ILE A 196 3.70 -2.51 -3.49
CA ILE A 196 4.29 -1.17 -3.36
C ILE A 196 5.82 -1.29 -3.47
N CYS A 197 6.47 -0.21 -3.86
CA CYS A 197 7.93 -0.23 -4.00
C CYS A 197 8.64 -0.59 -2.68
N LYS A 198 9.81 -1.22 -2.82
CA LYS A 198 10.66 -1.66 -1.71
C LYS A 198 10.92 -0.57 -0.67
N LYS A 199 11.15 0.67 -1.10
CA LYS A 199 11.40 1.80 -0.20
C LYS A 199 10.19 2.12 0.69
N CYS A 200 8.97 2.07 0.15
CA CYS A 200 7.76 2.29 0.95
C CYS A 200 7.54 1.13 1.94
N ASN A 201 7.63 -0.11 1.47
CA ASN A 201 7.41 -1.30 2.28
C ASN A 201 8.50 -1.49 3.36
N GLN A 202 9.74 -1.69 2.94
CA GLN A 202 10.82 -2.19 3.79
C GLN A 202 11.55 -1.07 4.56
N ASP A 203 11.70 0.12 3.97
CA ASP A 203 12.48 1.18 4.61
C ASP A 203 11.62 2.10 5.49
N ARG A 204 10.36 2.34 5.11
CA ARG A 204 9.49 3.33 5.75
C ARG A 204 8.39 2.72 6.60
N LYS A 205 7.46 1.97 5.99
CA LYS A 205 6.32 1.40 6.71
C LYS A 205 6.75 0.31 7.68
N LYS A 206 7.57 -0.64 7.24
CA LYS A 206 8.00 -1.79 8.08
C LYS A 206 6.77 -2.49 8.69
N ALA A 207 6.77 -2.63 10.01
CA ALA A 207 5.67 -3.22 10.78
C ALA A 207 4.71 -2.16 11.39
N LYS A 208 4.79 -0.89 10.98
CA LYS A 208 3.85 0.14 11.44
C LYS A 208 2.43 -0.27 11.07
N ASP A 209 1.53 -0.13 12.04
CA ASP A 209 0.12 -0.41 11.89
C ASP A 209 -0.60 0.91 11.52
N PRO A 210 -1.22 1.02 10.33
CA PRO A 210 -1.85 2.26 9.86
C PRO A 210 -3.01 2.71 10.76
N ILE A 211 -3.56 1.82 11.60
CA ILE A 211 -4.68 2.13 12.50
C ILE A 211 -4.27 2.14 13.98
N GLU A 212 -2.96 2.11 14.28
CA GLU A 212 -2.51 2.15 15.67
C GLU A 212 -3.00 3.41 16.37
N LYS A 213 -3.31 3.27 17.67
CA LYS A 213 -3.74 4.40 18.52
C LYS A 213 -4.95 5.17 17.95
N GLY A 214 -5.83 4.49 17.22
CA GLY A 214 -7.06 5.09 16.68
C GLY A 214 -6.86 5.94 15.43
N ARG A 215 -5.73 5.79 14.74
CA ARG A 215 -5.49 6.43 13.44
C ARG A 215 -6.51 5.96 12.41
N VAL A 216 -6.89 6.89 11.53
CA VAL A 216 -7.61 6.58 10.28
C VAL A 216 -6.63 6.66 9.11
N ALA A 217 -6.89 5.86 8.08
CA ALA A 217 -5.96 5.67 6.98
C ALA A 217 -6.68 5.64 5.62
N PHE A 218 -5.92 5.93 4.56
CA PHE A 218 -6.36 5.66 3.19
C PHE A 218 -6.32 4.17 2.94
N TYR A 219 -7.48 3.54 2.76
CA TYR A 219 -7.52 2.13 2.40
C TYR A 219 -7.06 1.94 0.94
N PRO A 220 -6.01 1.13 0.67
CA PRO A 220 -5.39 1.10 -0.66
C PRO A 220 -6.23 0.48 -1.78
N PHE A 221 -7.35 -0.16 -1.47
CA PHE A 221 -8.34 -0.62 -2.45
C PHE A 221 -9.70 0.08 -2.32
N SER A 222 -9.75 1.25 -1.68
CA SER A 222 -11.02 2.00 -1.57
C SER A 222 -11.45 2.55 -2.92
N SER A 223 -12.76 2.53 -3.17
CA SER A 223 -13.37 3.22 -4.30
C SER A 223 -13.57 4.73 -4.05
N GLU A 224 -13.36 5.19 -2.81
CA GLU A 224 -13.45 6.60 -2.45
C GLU A 224 -12.25 7.37 -3.00
N ARG A 225 -12.50 8.33 -3.88
CA ARG A 225 -11.47 9.26 -4.36
C ARG A 225 -10.98 10.13 -3.20
N HIS A 226 -9.67 10.27 -3.07
CA HIS A 226 -9.07 11.25 -2.18
C HIS A 226 -8.88 12.60 -2.90
N ASN A 227 -8.84 13.69 -2.13
CA ASN A 227 -8.66 15.05 -2.64
C ASN A 227 -7.34 15.69 -2.17
N ILE A 228 -6.27 14.89 -2.08
CA ILE A 228 -4.97 15.39 -1.66
C ILE A 228 -4.48 16.45 -2.65
N GLU A 229 -4.11 17.61 -2.13
CA GLU A 229 -3.45 18.67 -2.88
C GLU A 229 -2.04 18.89 -2.33
N ILE A 230 -1.08 19.12 -3.24
CA ILE A 230 0.31 19.36 -2.89
C ILE A 230 0.62 20.83 -3.16
N ASN A 231 0.88 21.56 -2.08
CA ASN A 231 1.34 22.93 -2.14
C ASN A 231 2.80 22.98 -1.72
N LEU A 232 3.62 23.72 -2.47
CA LEU A 232 5.01 23.96 -2.13
C LEU A 232 5.16 25.42 -1.72
N ASN A 233 5.70 25.64 -0.53
CA ASN A 233 6.08 26.96 -0.06
C ASN A 233 7.59 26.98 0.18
N TYR A 234 8.28 28.00 -0.31
CA TYR A 234 9.67 28.23 0.01
C TYR A 234 9.98 29.73 -0.13
N ILE A 235 11.01 30.21 0.56
CA ILE A 235 11.51 31.56 0.35
C ILE A 235 12.55 31.48 -0.77
N ALA A 236 12.25 32.05 -1.94
CA ALA A 236 13.23 32.11 -3.02
C ALA A 236 14.32 33.12 -2.68
N ASP A 237 15.42 32.62 -2.12
CA ASP A 237 16.70 33.32 -2.11
C ASP A 237 17.49 32.84 -3.32
N ILE A 238 17.39 33.61 -4.41
CA ILE A 238 18.04 33.34 -5.69
C ILE A 238 19.37 34.06 -5.69
N ASN A 239 20.46 33.30 -5.72
CA ASN A 239 21.78 33.89 -5.92
C ASN A 239 21.86 34.50 -7.32
N LYS A 240 22.08 35.81 -7.40
CA LYS A 240 22.08 36.55 -8.67
C LYS A 240 23.21 36.13 -9.63
N THR A 241 24.29 35.56 -9.10
CA THR A 241 25.49 35.20 -9.85
C THR A 241 25.35 33.84 -10.53
N ASP A 242 24.93 32.82 -9.79
CA ASP A 242 24.81 31.43 -10.29
C ASP A 242 23.35 31.02 -10.60
N LYS A 243 22.38 31.87 -10.25
CA LYS A 243 20.94 31.66 -10.40
C LYS A 243 20.42 30.42 -9.67
N GLU A 244 21.08 30.03 -8.58
CA GLU A 244 20.66 28.92 -7.72
C GLU A 244 19.60 29.35 -6.70
N LEU A 245 18.64 28.46 -6.43
CA LEU A 245 17.65 28.62 -5.37
C LEU A 245 18.19 28.07 -4.06
N ASN A 246 18.12 28.87 -3.02
CA ASN A 246 18.24 28.37 -1.65
C ASN A 246 16.90 27.76 -1.20
N PHE A 247 16.96 26.54 -0.66
CA PHE A 247 15.81 25.78 -0.16
C PHE A 247 15.80 25.62 1.37
N GLN A 248 16.50 26.49 2.09
CA GLN A 248 16.60 26.41 3.55
C GLN A 248 15.22 26.42 4.23
N ASP A 249 14.24 27.13 3.66
CA ASP A 249 12.87 27.22 4.15
C ASP A 249 11.85 26.47 3.27
N LEU A 250 12.29 25.45 2.51
CA LEU A 250 11.38 24.66 1.69
C LEU A 250 10.44 23.82 2.57
N ASN A 251 9.14 23.87 2.27
CA ASN A 251 8.10 23.12 2.95
C ASN A 251 7.06 22.59 1.96
N ILE A 252 6.81 21.27 2.00
CA ILE A 252 5.68 20.64 1.31
C ILE A 252 4.47 20.57 2.24
N ILE A 253 3.37 21.19 1.81
CA ILE A 253 2.09 21.18 2.54
C ILE A 253 1.10 20.30 1.77
N LEU A 254 0.62 19.25 2.44
CA LEU A 254 -0.42 18.36 1.94
C LEU A 254 -1.77 18.81 2.50
N SER A 255 -2.73 19.12 1.63
CA SER A 255 -4.09 19.55 2.00
C SER A 255 -5.14 18.51 1.59
N GLY A 256 -6.30 18.50 2.24
CA GLY A 256 -7.37 17.52 1.99
C GLY A 256 -7.80 16.80 3.28
N GLN A 257 -7.94 15.47 3.22
CA GLN A 257 -8.32 14.63 4.37
C GLN A 257 -7.20 14.52 5.41
N LYS A 258 -7.07 15.54 6.26
CA LYS A 258 -5.96 15.75 7.20
C LYS A 258 -5.55 14.51 7.99
N ASP A 259 -6.48 13.86 8.71
CA ASP A 259 -6.13 12.71 9.56
C ASP A 259 -5.56 11.52 8.77
N LYS A 260 -6.10 11.26 7.58
CA LYS A 260 -5.59 10.21 6.68
C LYS A 260 -4.24 10.60 6.06
N ILE A 261 -4.05 11.88 5.75
CA ILE A 261 -2.78 12.43 5.24
C ILE A 261 -1.69 12.30 6.31
N GLU A 262 -1.98 12.64 7.57
CA GLU A 262 -1.03 12.51 8.68
C GLU A 262 -0.60 11.04 8.88
N THR A 263 -1.54 10.09 8.76
CA THR A 263 -1.21 8.66 8.79
C THR A 263 -0.38 8.24 7.57
N TRP A 264 -0.74 8.69 6.36
CA TRP A 264 0.01 8.39 5.14
C TRP A 264 1.45 8.90 5.21
N ASP A 265 1.64 10.15 5.65
CA ASP A 265 2.95 10.74 5.85
C ASP A 265 3.74 10.01 6.94
N TRP A 266 3.12 9.72 8.09
CA TRP A 266 3.76 8.96 9.16
C TRP A 266 4.22 7.55 8.72
N LEU A 267 3.42 6.86 7.91
CA LEU A 267 3.75 5.52 7.39
C LEU A 267 4.94 5.58 6.44
N PHE A 268 4.92 6.52 5.48
CA PHE A 268 5.76 6.46 4.28
C PHE A 268 6.73 7.62 4.11
N ASP A 269 6.75 8.56 5.07
CA ASP A 269 7.65 9.70 5.14
C ASP A 269 7.54 10.56 3.87
N ILE A 270 6.31 10.96 3.53
CA ILE A 270 5.94 11.50 2.22
C ILE A 270 6.45 12.93 2.06
N VAL A 271 6.20 13.79 3.05
CA VAL A 271 6.58 15.20 3.04
C VAL A 271 8.09 15.29 2.85
N THR A 272 8.88 14.71 3.75
CA THR A 272 10.35 14.69 3.67
C THR A 272 10.84 14.21 2.30
N ARG A 273 10.27 13.11 1.79
CA ARG A 273 10.69 12.54 0.50
C ARG A 273 10.31 13.45 -0.68
N TYR A 274 9.20 14.17 -0.60
CA TYR A 274 8.81 15.12 -1.65
C TYR A 274 9.74 16.33 -1.63
N GLU A 275 10.07 16.85 -0.45
CA GLU A 275 11.04 17.93 -0.28
C GLU A 275 12.41 17.57 -0.84
N ASP A 276 12.93 16.38 -0.51
CA ASP A 276 14.20 15.88 -1.02
C ASP A 276 14.20 15.75 -2.55
N ASN A 277 13.09 15.30 -3.13
CA ASN A 277 12.95 15.21 -4.58
C ASN A 277 12.95 16.60 -5.23
N VAL A 278 12.21 17.57 -4.68
CA VAL A 278 12.21 18.95 -5.18
C VAL A 278 13.61 19.55 -5.12
N LYS A 279 14.32 19.41 -4.00
CA LYS A 279 15.71 19.85 -3.85
C LYS A 279 16.62 19.22 -4.91
N THR A 280 16.42 17.94 -5.22
CA THR A 280 17.22 17.20 -6.20
C THR A 280 17.00 17.67 -7.64
N PHE A 281 15.76 17.85 -8.09
CA PHE A 281 15.48 18.15 -9.51
C PHE A 281 15.48 19.64 -9.85
N SER A 282 15.22 20.52 -8.87
CA SER A 282 14.91 21.94 -9.08
C SER A 282 15.94 22.69 -9.93
N LYS A 283 17.25 22.53 -9.65
CA LYS A 283 18.32 23.21 -10.40
C LYS A 283 18.31 22.86 -11.88
N ARG A 284 18.14 21.58 -12.22
CA ARG A 284 18.02 21.12 -13.61
C ARG A 284 16.70 21.62 -14.22
N PHE A 285 15.63 21.61 -13.45
CA PHE A 285 14.32 22.00 -13.91
C PHE A 285 14.22 23.49 -14.22
N LEU A 286 14.83 24.38 -13.42
CA LEU A 286 14.94 25.80 -13.75
C LEU A 286 15.65 26.06 -15.09
N LYS A 287 16.73 25.31 -15.37
CA LYS A 287 17.41 25.39 -16.67
C LYS A 287 16.51 24.91 -17.81
N GLU A 288 15.70 23.89 -17.56
CA GLU A 288 14.70 23.42 -18.52
C GLU A 288 13.64 24.48 -18.80
N ILE A 289 13.09 25.12 -17.77
CA ILE A 289 12.10 26.20 -17.89
C ILE A 289 12.69 27.34 -18.71
N LYS A 290 13.92 27.78 -18.41
CA LYS A 290 14.61 28.80 -19.21
C LYS A 290 14.71 28.41 -20.69
N ARG A 291 15.19 27.19 -20.99
CA ARG A 291 15.30 26.70 -22.39
C ARG A 291 13.94 26.60 -23.08
N ARG A 292 12.86 26.30 -22.35
CA ARG A 292 11.49 26.31 -22.88
C ARG A 292 11.07 27.75 -23.20
N HIS A 293 11.29 28.68 -22.28
CA HIS A 293 11.03 30.10 -22.47
C HIS A 293 11.77 30.68 -23.70
N ASP A 294 13.09 30.46 -23.77
CA ASP A 294 13.92 30.91 -24.90
C ASP A 294 13.43 30.35 -26.26
N ARG A 295 12.80 29.16 -26.25
CA ARG A 295 12.18 28.59 -27.47
C ARG A 295 10.87 29.26 -27.80
N PHE A 296 9.99 29.48 -26.84
CA PHE A 296 8.73 30.18 -27.07
C PHE A 296 8.97 31.60 -27.58
N GLN A 297 9.96 32.32 -27.03
CA GLN A 297 10.33 33.65 -27.49
C GLN A 297 10.85 33.73 -28.93
N LYS A 298 11.39 32.63 -29.47
CA LYS A 298 11.76 32.57 -30.90
C LYS A 298 10.56 32.59 -31.82
N PHE A 299 9.40 32.13 -31.35
CA PHE A 299 8.16 32.11 -32.12
C PHE A 299 7.29 33.35 -31.85
N ASP A 300 7.29 33.82 -30.59
CA ASP A 300 6.57 35.02 -30.17
C ASP A 300 7.43 35.82 -29.18
N SER A 301 7.98 36.94 -29.63
CA SER A 301 8.84 37.80 -28.81
C SER A 301 8.12 38.47 -27.64
N SER A 302 6.78 38.49 -27.64
CA SER A 302 5.97 38.99 -26.53
C SER A 302 5.69 37.94 -25.45
N TRP A 303 6.08 36.67 -25.70
CA TRP A 303 5.85 35.57 -24.77
C TRP A 303 6.61 35.78 -23.45
N THR A 304 5.86 35.93 -22.36
CA THR A 304 6.42 36.21 -21.04
C THR A 304 6.87 34.93 -20.31
N TYR A 305 7.68 35.09 -19.27
CA TYR A 305 8.05 33.96 -18.41
C TYR A 305 6.81 33.35 -17.72
N LEU A 306 5.85 34.19 -17.32
CA LEU A 306 4.56 33.76 -16.78
C LEU A 306 3.77 32.86 -17.76
N ASN A 307 3.77 33.19 -19.06
CA ASN A 307 3.15 32.33 -20.07
C ASN A 307 3.85 30.96 -20.14
N THR A 308 5.19 30.92 -20.07
CA THR A 308 5.94 29.66 -20.02
C THR A 308 5.56 28.83 -18.78
N LEU A 309 5.43 29.44 -17.61
CA LEU A 309 5.04 28.72 -16.40
C LEU A 309 3.63 28.13 -16.49
N ASN A 310 2.68 28.89 -17.04
CA ASN A 310 1.30 28.42 -17.24
C ASN A 310 1.25 27.24 -18.22
N GLU A 311 1.90 27.38 -19.38
CA GLU A 311 1.98 26.33 -20.39
C GLU A 311 2.54 25.02 -19.82
N LEU A 312 3.62 25.10 -19.03
CA LEU A 312 4.20 23.91 -18.39
C LEU A 312 3.30 23.33 -17.30
N ILE A 313 2.56 24.15 -16.54
CA ILE A 313 1.59 23.66 -15.56
C ILE A 313 0.47 22.88 -16.24
N ASP A 314 -0.03 23.40 -17.37
CA ASP A 314 -1.12 22.82 -18.14
C ASP A 314 -0.66 21.54 -18.84
N ASP A 315 0.50 21.57 -19.51
CA ASP A 315 1.14 20.40 -20.14
C ASP A 315 1.38 19.27 -19.13
N TYR A 316 1.83 19.60 -17.91
CA TYR A 316 2.11 18.60 -16.90
C TYR A 316 0.87 18.04 -16.20
N GLN A 317 -0.33 18.60 -16.43
CA GLN A 317 -1.57 17.93 -16.02
C GLN A 317 -1.76 16.62 -16.80
N TYR A 318 -1.28 16.56 -18.05
CA TYR A 318 -1.20 15.32 -18.81
C TYR A 318 -0.10 14.43 -18.25
N ASP A 319 -0.42 13.16 -18.02
CA ASP A 319 0.43 12.17 -17.34
C ASP A 319 0.93 12.66 -15.98
N TYR A 320 0.05 13.28 -15.18
CA TYR A 320 0.34 13.92 -13.90
C TYR A 320 1.28 13.16 -12.94
N TYR A 321 1.26 11.83 -12.98
CA TYR A 321 2.06 10.96 -12.10
C TYR A 321 3.46 10.68 -12.64
N ASP A 322 3.68 10.84 -13.94
CA ASP A 322 4.90 10.50 -14.64
C ASP A 322 5.99 11.51 -14.35
N GLU A 323 7.24 11.03 -14.23
CA GLU A 323 8.41 11.85 -13.92
C GLU A 323 8.22 12.83 -12.74
N LYS A 324 7.32 12.49 -11.80
CA LYS A 324 6.98 13.34 -10.66
C LYS A 324 6.41 14.71 -11.10
N LYS A 325 5.69 14.76 -12.23
CA LYS A 325 5.01 15.96 -12.75
C LYS A 325 4.15 16.65 -11.69
N PHE A 326 3.48 15.89 -10.82
CA PHE A 326 2.78 16.43 -9.65
C PHE A 326 3.64 17.33 -8.73
N LEU A 327 4.91 16.99 -8.49
CA LEU A 327 5.86 17.83 -7.75
C LEU A 327 6.36 19.01 -8.59
N LYS A 328 6.61 18.78 -9.88
CA LYS A 328 7.01 19.85 -10.81
C LYS A 328 5.91 20.92 -10.89
N ILE A 329 4.64 20.54 -10.94
CA ILE A 329 3.49 21.45 -10.90
C ILE A 329 3.46 22.24 -9.59
N ALA A 330 3.61 21.57 -8.44
CA ALA A 330 3.66 22.26 -7.16
C ALA A 330 4.80 23.29 -7.12
N PHE A 331 5.97 22.93 -7.66
CA PHE A 331 7.10 23.83 -7.81
C PHE A 331 6.82 25.01 -8.75
N LEU A 332 6.26 24.77 -9.94
CA LEU A 332 5.88 25.82 -10.88
C LEU A 332 4.86 26.80 -10.29
N LYS A 333 3.86 26.30 -9.55
CA LYS A 333 2.88 27.12 -8.85
C LYS A 333 3.54 27.99 -7.77
N ALA A 334 4.50 27.44 -7.03
CA ALA A 334 5.24 28.18 -6.02
C ALA A 334 6.05 29.33 -6.63
N ILE A 335 6.85 29.06 -7.66
CA ILE A 335 7.69 30.11 -8.30
C ILE A 335 6.86 31.16 -9.03
N LYS A 336 5.71 30.77 -9.60
CA LYS A 336 4.74 31.68 -10.23
C LYS A 336 4.18 32.72 -9.25
N ASN A 337 4.10 32.37 -7.96
CA ASN A 337 3.59 33.25 -6.91
C ASN A 337 4.70 34.00 -6.16
N ASP A 338 5.98 33.71 -6.42
CA ASP A 338 7.11 34.33 -5.76
C ASP A 338 7.52 35.65 -6.45
N SER A 339 7.46 36.76 -5.70
CA SER A 339 7.79 38.09 -6.20
C SER A 339 9.28 38.30 -6.51
N LYS A 340 10.18 37.66 -5.76
CA LYS A 340 11.62 37.75 -5.98
C LYS A 340 12.02 36.98 -7.23
N PHE A 341 11.40 35.84 -7.47
CA PHE A 341 11.60 35.06 -8.68
C PHE A 341 11.20 35.86 -9.92
N LYS A 342 10.01 36.49 -9.91
CA LYS A 342 9.57 37.38 -10.99
C LYS A 342 10.59 38.47 -11.29
N ALA A 343 11.09 39.17 -10.26
CA ALA A 343 12.05 40.26 -10.43
C ALA A 343 13.42 39.85 -11.04
N VAL A 344 13.75 38.55 -11.11
CA VAL A 344 15.01 38.06 -11.71
C VAL A 344 14.82 37.58 -13.15
N TYR A 345 13.60 37.18 -13.52
CA TYR A 345 13.32 36.44 -14.77
C TYR A 345 12.27 37.09 -15.68
N GLU A 346 11.50 38.05 -15.18
CA GLU A 346 10.73 39.04 -15.96
C GLU A 346 11.52 40.34 -16.03
#